data_AF-A0A7W0RP77-F1
#
_entry.id   AF-A0A7W0RP77-F1
#
_cell.length_a   1.000
_cell.length_b   1.000
_cell.length_c   1.000
_cell.angle_alpha   90.00
_cell.angle_beta   90.00
_cell.angle_gamma   90.00
#
_symmetry.space_group_name_H-M   'P 1'
#
loop_
_entity.id
_entity.type
_entity.pdbx_description
1 polymer ?
#
loop_
_entity_poly.entity_id
_entity_poly.type
_entity_poly.pdbx_seq_one_letter_code
_entity_poly.pdbx_strand_id
1 'polypeptide(L)'
;MSTVREFGAVGDGRADDTEAVRHAIAQGDGTVRFPKGTYRLTATVLIDLASAGRIALAGEQGVAKIVMAGPGPAFHFKGTHDKSAAPDGFRPQVWQRERMPTVSGLEIEGAHADADGLLFEGVMQPTITGVLIRESRTPIRFVGRSRNVLIDHCHLFHNRGIGIHFDAVNLHQIIVSASHISYCRLGGIRIDGACEVRNFQITGCDIEYNNFRSHPDVGAADEPTAEVFLDARKGTIREGTITGCTLQATDSENGRTCGCSDRPTASRAPRACGRSRATSSAASATTCISTASPACRSPATFSTADIDVTCSSSVARTSRSPATASATTRTTPLSSCERASASWIRRRSQSAESCCATPQPASTPSRLKVPASGWPLLN
;
A
#
# COMPACT_ATOMS: atom_id res chain seq x y z
N MET A 1 20.60 22.09 -1.79
CA MET A 1 19.61 21.11 -2.26
C MET A 1 18.29 21.84 -2.31
N SER A 2 17.59 21.77 -3.44
CA SER A 2 16.43 22.61 -3.73
C SER A 2 15.25 22.31 -2.80
N THR A 3 14.81 23.28 -2.00
CA THR A 3 13.58 23.16 -1.17
C THR A 3 12.48 24.04 -1.72
N VAL A 4 11.22 23.64 -1.58
CA VAL A 4 10.08 24.46 -2.07
C VAL A 4 10.04 25.88 -1.47
N ARG A 5 10.64 26.08 -0.28
CA ARG A 5 10.76 27.40 0.36
C ARG A 5 11.69 28.35 -0.39
N GLU A 6 12.75 27.82 -1.02
CA GLU A 6 13.66 28.60 -1.86
C GLU A 6 12.97 29.15 -3.11
N PHE A 7 11.83 28.56 -3.49
CA PHE A 7 10.98 28.98 -4.61
C PHE A 7 9.73 29.75 -4.16
N GLY A 8 9.67 30.16 -2.89
CA GLY A 8 8.62 31.04 -2.36
C GLY A 8 7.48 30.33 -1.63
N ALA A 9 7.56 29.02 -1.38
CA ALA A 9 6.53 28.34 -0.59
C ALA A 9 6.61 28.77 0.87
N VAL A 10 5.46 29.07 1.47
CA VAL A 10 5.35 29.49 2.87
C VAL A 10 5.25 28.27 3.78
N GLY A 11 4.39 27.30 3.44
CA GLY A 11 4.19 26.10 4.24
C GLY A 11 3.42 26.33 5.56
N ASP A 12 2.50 27.30 5.59
CA ASP A 12 1.67 27.67 6.74
C ASP A 12 0.23 27.10 6.69
N GLY A 13 -0.12 26.39 5.62
CA GLY A 13 -1.43 25.79 5.35
C GLY A 13 -2.49 26.78 4.87
N ARG A 14 -2.14 28.06 4.67
CA ARG A 14 -3.06 29.13 4.28
C ARG A 14 -2.67 29.74 2.95
N ALA A 15 -1.41 30.14 2.81
CA ALA A 15 -0.85 30.65 1.57
C ALA A 15 -0.97 29.59 0.47
N ASP A 16 -1.23 30.04 -0.75
CA ASP A 16 -1.22 29.14 -1.90
C ASP A 16 0.22 28.91 -2.36
N ASP A 17 0.72 27.71 -2.13
CA ASP A 17 2.10 27.30 -2.44
C ASP A 17 2.21 26.67 -3.84
N THR A 18 1.13 26.62 -4.63
CA THR A 18 1.08 25.91 -5.92
C THR A 18 2.18 26.36 -6.88
N GLU A 19 2.34 27.67 -7.10
CA GLU A 19 3.35 28.18 -8.04
C GLU A 19 4.78 27.98 -7.53
N ALA A 20 5.01 28.09 -6.23
CA ALA A 20 6.32 27.82 -5.65
C ALA A 20 6.75 26.36 -5.88
N VAL A 21 5.82 25.42 -5.74
CA VAL A 21 6.09 24.00 -6.03
C VAL A 21 6.32 23.77 -7.52
N ARG A 22 5.55 24.41 -8.40
CA ARG A 22 5.77 24.36 -9.87
C ARG A 22 7.14 24.90 -10.26
N HIS A 23 7.57 26.02 -9.68
CA HIS A 23 8.90 26.57 -9.89
C HIS A 23 9.99 25.62 -9.39
N ALA A 24 9.82 25.00 -8.21
CA ALA A 24 10.76 24.01 -7.70
C ALA A 24 10.92 22.80 -8.62
N ILE A 25 9.83 22.34 -9.27
CA ILE A 25 9.86 21.27 -10.26
C ILE A 25 10.60 21.71 -11.53
N ALA A 26 10.32 22.91 -12.02
CA ALA A 26 10.85 23.40 -13.30
C ALA A 26 12.33 23.82 -13.22
N GLN A 27 12.76 24.35 -12.07
CA GLN A 27 14.06 25.01 -11.91
C GLN A 27 14.98 24.31 -10.91
N GLY A 28 14.46 23.33 -10.17
CA GLY A 28 15.23 22.60 -9.17
C GLY A 28 16.23 21.61 -9.74
N ASP A 29 16.95 20.96 -8.83
CA ASP A 29 18.00 19.98 -9.12
C ASP A 29 17.49 18.54 -9.38
N GLY A 30 16.17 18.39 -9.58
CA GLY A 30 15.50 17.10 -9.74
C GLY A 30 15.04 16.45 -8.44
N THR A 31 15.39 16.96 -7.26
CA THR A 31 14.76 16.53 -6.00
C THR A 31 14.02 17.69 -5.36
N VAL A 32 12.69 17.65 -5.39
CA VAL A 32 11.83 18.65 -4.75
C VAL A 32 11.61 18.27 -3.30
N ARG A 33 12.29 18.97 -2.40
CA ARG A 33 12.18 18.73 -0.96
C ARG A 33 11.12 19.59 -0.31
N PHE A 34 10.31 18.96 0.53
CA PHE A 34 9.32 19.61 1.39
C PHE A 34 9.79 19.53 2.84
N PRO A 35 10.32 20.62 3.40
CA PRO A 35 10.61 20.72 4.82
C PRO A 35 9.35 20.60 5.68
N LYS A 36 9.52 20.56 7.01
CA LYS A 36 8.38 20.66 7.94
C LYS A 36 7.51 21.87 7.63
N GLY A 37 6.23 21.61 7.37
CA GLY A 37 5.25 22.63 7.01
C GLY A 37 3.96 22.01 6.47
N THR A 38 2.95 22.85 6.30
CA THR A 38 1.70 22.51 5.61
C THR A 38 1.61 23.33 4.33
N TYR A 39 1.70 22.69 3.17
CA TYR A 39 1.74 23.36 1.87
C TYR A 39 0.39 23.22 1.19
N ARG A 40 -0.30 24.34 0.98
CA ARG A 40 -1.65 24.32 0.39
C ARG A 40 -1.54 24.49 -1.12
N LEU A 41 -2.10 23.53 -1.86
CA LEU A 41 -2.19 23.55 -3.32
C LEU A 41 -3.64 23.83 -3.72
N THR A 42 -3.87 24.83 -4.57
CA THR A 42 -5.22 25.17 -5.07
C THR A 42 -5.48 24.63 -6.47
N ALA A 43 -4.45 24.09 -7.13
CA ALA A 43 -4.54 23.45 -8.43
C ALA A 43 -3.53 22.31 -8.56
N THR A 44 -3.81 21.36 -9.45
CA THR A 44 -2.91 20.24 -9.75
C THR A 44 -1.52 20.73 -10.16
N VAL A 45 -0.51 20.11 -9.60
CA VAL A 45 0.88 20.27 -10.02
C VAL A 45 1.21 19.19 -11.05
N LEU A 46 1.23 19.57 -12.33
CA LEU A 46 1.64 18.69 -13.42
C LEU A 46 3.17 18.55 -13.43
N ILE A 47 3.62 17.30 -13.40
CA ILE A 47 5.01 16.89 -13.52
C ILE A 47 5.14 16.17 -14.85
N ASP A 48 5.38 16.95 -15.91
CA ASP A 48 5.69 16.42 -17.24
C ASP A 48 7.14 15.93 -17.29
N LEU A 49 7.33 14.62 -17.24
CA LEU A 49 8.65 13.98 -17.16
C LEU A 49 9.47 14.20 -18.43
N ALA A 50 8.83 14.43 -19.59
CA ALA A 50 9.54 14.70 -20.82
C ALA A 50 10.35 16.02 -20.71
N SER A 51 9.75 17.03 -20.11
CA SER A 51 10.38 18.34 -19.87
C SER A 51 11.20 18.35 -18.59
N ALA A 52 10.63 17.93 -17.46
CA ALA A 52 11.27 17.97 -16.13
C ALA A 52 12.46 16.99 -15.98
N GLY A 53 12.46 15.88 -16.73
CA GLY A 53 13.45 14.83 -16.58
C GLY A 53 13.26 14.02 -15.29
N ARG A 54 14.38 13.58 -14.69
CA ARG A 54 14.37 12.68 -13.53
C ARG A 54 14.00 13.49 -12.30
N ILE A 55 12.91 13.10 -11.64
CA ILE A 55 12.37 13.87 -10.53
C ILE A 55 11.96 13.02 -9.33
N ALA A 56 12.19 13.55 -8.14
CA ALA A 56 11.76 12.97 -6.87
C ALA A 56 11.03 14.03 -6.04
N LEU A 57 9.90 13.66 -5.43
CA LEU A 57 9.25 14.44 -4.37
C LEU A 57 9.60 13.81 -3.02
N ALA A 58 10.19 14.59 -2.12
CA ALA A 58 10.65 14.09 -0.83
C ALA A 58 10.17 14.99 0.32
N GLY A 59 9.29 14.46 1.16
CA GLY A 59 8.98 15.05 2.47
C GLY A 59 10.01 14.61 3.52
N GLU A 60 10.31 15.50 4.48
CA GLU A 60 11.28 15.25 5.54
C GLU A 60 10.75 14.27 6.62
N GLN A 61 10.52 13.00 6.24
CA GLN A 61 10.11 11.92 7.16
C GLN A 61 8.72 12.12 7.79
N GLY A 62 7.73 12.54 7.00
CA GLY A 62 6.32 12.64 7.43
C GLY A 62 5.94 13.96 8.11
N VAL A 63 6.87 14.91 8.24
CA VAL A 63 6.61 16.25 8.82
C VAL A 63 6.09 17.27 7.80
N ALA A 64 6.11 16.91 6.52
CA ALA A 64 5.60 17.70 5.42
C ALA A 64 4.21 17.24 5.05
N LYS A 65 3.27 18.18 5.04
CA LYS A 65 1.88 17.94 4.70
C LYS A 65 1.49 18.77 3.49
N ILE A 66 0.87 18.14 2.51
CA ILE A 66 0.27 18.78 1.34
C ILE A 66 -1.24 18.82 1.55
N VAL A 67 -1.85 19.99 1.36
CA VAL A 67 -3.30 20.16 1.40
C VAL A 67 -3.79 20.45 -0.01
N MET A 68 -4.44 19.48 -0.64
CA MET A 68 -5.04 19.66 -1.96
C MET A 68 -6.41 20.32 -1.81
N ALA A 69 -6.43 21.65 -1.93
CA ALA A 69 -7.60 22.51 -1.78
C ALA A 69 -8.33 22.80 -3.11
N GLY A 70 -7.82 22.28 -4.24
CA GLY A 70 -8.48 22.34 -5.54
C GLY A 70 -9.01 20.98 -6.01
N PRO A 71 -9.79 20.96 -7.11
CA PRO A 71 -10.20 19.71 -7.75
C PRO A 71 -9.02 19.02 -8.44
N GLY A 72 -9.09 17.69 -8.55
CA GLY A 72 -8.09 16.86 -9.22
C GLY A 72 -6.94 16.43 -8.31
N PRO A 73 -5.90 15.78 -8.86
CA PRO A 73 -4.78 15.27 -8.08
C PRO A 73 -3.90 16.41 -7.58
N ALA A 74 -3.31 16.24 -6.39
CA ALA A 74 -2.22 17.09 -5.91
C ALA A 74 -1.04 17.10 -6.89
N PHE A 75 -0.61 15.91 -7.31
CA PHE A 75 0.48 15.73 -8.27
C PHE A 75 0.08 14.79 -9.40
N HIS A 76 0.31 15.23 -10.63
CA HIS A 76 0.10 14.42 -11.83
C HIS A 76 1.46 14.17 -12.50
N PHE A 77 1.95 12.94 -12.41
CA PHE A 77 3.13 12.48 -13.14
C PHE A 77 2.72 12.01 -14.53
N LYS A 78 3.20 12.73 -15.55
CA LYS A 78 2.94 12.42 -16.94
C LYS A 78 4.26 12.08 -17.66
N GLY A 79 4.40 10.83 -18.07
CA GLY A 79 5.52 10.37 -18.88
C GLY A 79 5.10 10.01 -20.31
N THR A 80 6.08 9.60 -21.11
CA THR A 80 5.90 9.25 -22.52
C THR A 80 6.01 7.73 -22.79
N HIS A 81 6.05 6.91 -21.74
CA HIS A 81 6.21 5.47 -21.89
C HIS A 81 4.97 4.83 -22.56
N ASP A 82 5.17 4.28 -23.76
CA ASP A 82 4.12 3.67 -24.56
C ASP A 82 4.42 2.22 -25.00
N LYS A 83 5.53 1.62 -24.52
CA LYS A 83 6.04 0.31 -24.95
C LYS A 83 5.83 -0.79 -23.90
N SER A 84 6.46 -1.95 -24.09
CA SER A 84 6.48 -3.03 -23.10
C SER A 84 7.62 -2.80 -22.10
N ALA A 85 7.78 -3.71 -21.13
CA ALA A 85 8.90 -3.68 -20.18
C ALA A 85 10.18 -4.36 -20.72
N ALA A 86 10.21 -4.80 -21.99
CA ALA A 86 11.37 -5.46 -22.56
C ALA A 86 12.53 -4.43 -22.73
N PRO A 87 13.75 -4.73 -22.24
CA PRO A 87 14.87 -3.78 -22.24
C PRO A 87 15.23 -3.18 -23.61
N ASP A 88 15.07 -3.95 -24.67
CA ASP A 88 15.36 -3.58 -26.06
C ASP A 88 14.31 -2.63 -26.67
N GLY A 89 13.11 -2.58 -26.11
CA GLY A 89 11.98 -1.78 -26.61
C GLY A 89 11.91 -0.36 -26.06
N PHE A 90 12.81 0.06 -25.16
CA PHE A 90 12.73 1.39 -24.54
C PHE A 90 13.21 2.49 -25.48
N ARG A 91 12.41 3.55 -25.58
CA ARG A 91 12.87 4.81 -26.21
C ARG A 91 14.01 5.40 -25.36
N PRO A 92 15.10 5.89 -25.97
CA PRO A 92 16.19 6.53 -25.24
C PRO A 92 15.72 7.65 -24.31
N GLN A 93 14.73 8.44 -24.73
CA GLN A 93 14.14 9.50 -23.91
C GLN A 93 13.59 8.99 -22.58
N VAL A 94 12.74 7.95 -22.61
CA VAL A 94 12.14 7.36 -21.40
C VAL A 94 13.24 6.88 -20.45
N TRP A 95 14.21 6.13 -20.98
CA TRP A 95 15.26 5.59 -20.14
C TRP A 95 16.17 6.69 -19.60
N GLN A 96 16.65 7.62 -20.42
CA GLN A 96 17.66 8.60 -20.02
C GLN A 96 17.07 9.72 -19.15
N ARG A 97 15.81 10.11 -19.36
CA ARG A 97 15.22 11.30 -18.75
C ARG A 97 14.06 11.01 -17.81
N GLU A 98 13.17 10.07 -18.12
CA GLU A 98 11.85 10.02 -17.45
C GLU A 98 11.72 8.91 -16.41
N ARG A 99 12.66 7.94 -16.40
CA ARG A 99 12.54 6.75 -15.57
C ARG A 99 12.55 7.08 -14.08
N MET A 100 11.82 6.23 -13.35
CA MET A 100 11.88 6.09 -11.91
C MET A 100 11.58 7.38 -11.12
N PRO A 101 10.48 8.09 -11.41
CA PRO A 101 10.06 9.16 -10.52
C PRO A 101 9.68 8.58 -9.16
N THR A 102 10.03 9.28 -8.09
CA THR A 102 9.74 8.83 -6.72
C THR A 102 8.91 9.84 -5.95
N VAL A 103 8.08 9.33 -5.04
CA VAL A 103 7.35 10.13 -4.06
C VAL A 103 7.55 9.49 -2.70
N SER A 104 8.05 10.25 -1.72
CA SER A 104 8.30 9.71 -0.39
C SER A 104 8.10 10.66 0.77
N GLY A 105 7.75 10.09 1.92
CA GLY A 105 7.85 10.75 3.23
C GLY A 105 6.96 11.98 3.43
N LEU A 106 5.82 12.05 2.75
CA LEU A 106 4.89 13.18 2.82
C LEU A 106 3.46 12.72 3.15
N GLU A 107 2.68 13.61 3.77
CA GLU A 107 1.22 13.49 3.89
C GLU A 107 0.55 14.27 2.75
N ILE A 108 -0.52 13.72 2.16
CA ILE A 108 -1.46 14.45 1.30
C ILE A 108 -2.85 14.36 1.92
N GLU A 109 -3.47 15.51 2.16
CA GLU A 109 -4.87 15.63 2.58
C GLU A 109 -5.70 16.29 1.49
N GLY A 110 -6.82 15.66 1.11
CA GLY A 110 -7.78 16.26 0.19
C GLY A 110 -8.76 17.19 0.92
N ALA A 111 -8.58 18.50 0.78
CA ALA A 111 -9.47 19.52 1.35
C ALA A 111 -10.61 19.94 0.41
N HIS A 112 -10.57 19.52 -0.85
CA HIS A 112 -11.66 19.71 -1.83
C HIS A 112 -12.43 18.40 -2.05
N ALA A 113 -13.74 18.48 -2.31
CA ALA A 113 -14.58 17.30 -2.53
C ALA A 113 -14.02 16.38 -3.63
N ASP A 114 -13.56 16.99 -4.73
CA ASP A 114 -12.92 16.32 -5.88
C ASP A 114 -11.38 16.25 -5.82
N ALA A 115 -10.77 16.48 -4.65
CA ALA A 115 -9.32 16.32 -4.50
C ALA A 115 -8.91 14.84 -4.58
N ASP A 116 -7.91 14.56 -5.40
CA ASP A 116 -7.20 13.28 -5.47
C ASP A 116 -5.75 13.46 -4.95
N GLY A 117 -5.05 12.37 -4.69
CA GLY A 117 -3.65 12.42 -4.26
C GLY A 117 -2.68 12.48 -5.43
N LEU A 118 -2.29 11.30 -5.92
CA LEU A 118 -1.29 11.10 -6.96
C LEU A 118 -1.94 10.48 -8.21
N LEU A 119 -1.67 11.06 -9.37
CA LEU A 119 -2.03 10.50 -10.66
C LEU A 119 -0.78 10.17 -11.47
N PHE A 120 -0.74 8.96 -12.03
CA PHE A 120 0.35 8.51 -12.92
C PHE A 120 -0.19 8.09 -14.28
N GLU A 121 0.41 8.63 -15.34
CA GLU A 121 0.07 8.37 -16.74
C GLU A 121 1.36 8.22 -17.55
N GLY A 122 1.55 7.13 -18.29
CA GLY A 122 2.70 7.03 -19.20
C GLY A 122 4.05 6.83 -18.48
N VAL A 123 4.09 6.31 -17.25
CA VAL A 123 5.27 6.37 -16.39
C VAL A 123 6.04 5.04 -16.34
N MET A 124 7.37 5.12 -16.41
CA MET A 124 8.26 3.97 -16.22
C MET A 124 8.83 3.96 -14.81
N GLN A 125 8.64 2.85 -14.09
CA GLN A 125 9.17 2.60 -12.74
C GLN A 125 8.76 3.61 -11.65
N PRO A 126 7.51 4.11 -11.58
CA PRO A 126 7.13 4.97 -10.49
C PRO A 126 7.22 4.22 -9.15
N THR A 127 7.83 4.87 -8.16
CA THR A 127 8.00 4.32 -6.81
C THR A 127 7.43 5.26 -5.77
N ILE A 128 6.43 4.79 -5.01
CA ILE A 128 5.80 5.53 -3.93
C ILE A 128 6.13 4.83 -2.61
N THR A 129 6.72 5.56 -1.66
CA THR A 129 7.17 4.95 -0.39
C THR A 129 6.98 5.83 0.84
N GLY A 130 6.42 5.30 1.92
CA GLY A 130 6.28 6.06 3.18
C GLY A 130 5.36 7.28 3.05
N VAL A 131 4.33 7.19 2.21
CA VAL A 131 3.38 8.29 1.95
C VAL A 131 2.07 8.02 2.69
N LEU A 132 1.55 9.04 3.38
CA LEU A 132 0.20 9.04 3.94
C LEU A 132 -0.72 9.83 3.02
N ILE A 133 -1.87 9.27 2.62
CA ILE A 133 -2.90 10.01 1.90
C ILE A 133 -4.26 9.75 2.53
N ARG A 134 -4.96 10.83 2.89
CA ARG A 134 -6.27 10.78 3.53
C ARG A 134 -7.21 11.83 2.98
N GLU A 135 -8.50 11.65 3.25
CA GLU A 135 -9.54 12.58 2.84
C GLU A 135 -9.47 12.92 1.35
N SER A 136 -9.01 12.00 0.51
CA SER A 136 -8.98 12.16 -0.94
C SER A 136 -10.11 11.35 -1.55
N ARG A 137 -10.59 11.72 -2.74
CA ARG A 137 -11.47 10.85 -3.53
C ARG A 137 -10.68 9.63 -3.97
N THR A 138 -9.59 9.81 -4.71
CA THR A 138 -8.68 8.71 -5.06
C THR A 138 -7.25 9.06 -4.66
N PRO A 139 -6.67 8.41 -3.63
CA PRO A 139 -5.31 8.65 -3.19
C PRO A 139 -4.24 8.38 -4.23
N ILE A 140 -4.28 7.20 -4.86
CA ILE A 140 -3.32 6.83 -5.89
C ILE A 140 -4.08 6.28 -7.09
N ARG A 141 -3.92 6.93 -8.24
CA ARG A 141 -4.55 6.53 -9.49
C ARG A 141 -3.53 6.33 -10.60
N PHE A 142 -3.70 5.26 -11.35
CA PHE A 142 -2.99 4.99 -12.58
C PHE A 142 -3.97 4.97 -13.74
N VAL A 143 -3.57 5.59 -14.85
CA VAL A 143 -4.31 5.58 -16.11
C VAL A 143 -3.36 5.28 -17.27
N GLY A 144 -3.92 4.76 -18.37
CA GLY A 144 -3.16 4.51 -19.58
C GLY A 144 -2.07 3.45 -19.37
N ARG A 145 -0.86 3.69 -19.90
CA ARG A 145 0.20 2.69 -19.92
C ARG A 145 1.38 3.10 -19.04
N SER A 146 1.67 2.29 -18.03
CA SER A 146 2.88 2.42 -17.18
C SER A 146 3.53 1.04 -16.98
N ARG A 147 4.73 0.97 -16.42
CA ARG A 147 5.44 -0.30 -16.17
C ARG A 147 6.20 -0.27 -14.85
N ASN A 148 6.34 -1.43 -14.23
CA ASN A 148 7.20 -1.66 -13.06
C ASN A 148 6.82 -0.75 -11.87
N VAL A 149 5.54 -0.70 -11.54
CA VAL A 149 4.99 0.14 -10.47
C VAL A 149 5.32 -0.45 -9.11
N LEU A 150 5.83 0.38 -8.19
CA LEU A 150 6.03 0.03 -6.79
C LEU A 150 5.25 0.99 -5.87
N ILE A 151 4.42 0.42 -4.99
CA ILE A 151 3.72 1.15 -3.92
C ILE A 151 4.02 0.42 -2.62
N ASP A 152 4.74 1.05 -1.71
CA ASP A 152 5.39 0.36 -0.61
C ASP A 152 5.35 1.19 0.69
N HIS A 153 5.14 0.59 1.86
CA HIS A 153 5.10 1.30 3.15
C HIS A 153 4.15 2.53 3.17
N CYS A 154 3.03 2.49 2.44
CA CYS A 154 2.10 3.61 2.36
C CYS A 154 0.91 3.45 3.31
N HIS A 155 0.32 4.57 3.72
CA HIS A 155 -0.92 4.62 4.49
C HIS A 155 -1.99 5.35 3.66
N LEU A 156 -3.00 4.62 3.19
CA LEU A 156 -4.12 5.18 2.45
C LEU A 156 -5.36 5.04 3.32
N PHE A 157 -5.68 6.11 4.04
CA PHE A 157 -6.58 6.03 5.20
C PHE A 157 -7.74 7.00 5.08
N HIS A 158 -8.96 6.51 5.27
CA HIS A 158 -10.19 7.32 5.33
C HIS A 158 -10.35 8.23 4.10
N ASN A 159 -10.62 7.59 2.96
CA ASN A 159 -10.74 8.27 1.67
C ASN A 159 -12.15 8.14 1.09
N ARG A 160 -12.64 9.19 0.43
CA ARG A 160 -13.99 9.31 -0.11
C ARG A 160 -14.23 8.48 -1.37
N GLY A 161 -13.22 7.77 -1.87
CA GLY A 161 -13.33 6.89 -3.05
C GLY A 161 -12.46 5.65 -2.92
N ILE A 162 -11.68 5.34 -3.95
CA ILE A 162 -10.89 4.10 -4.05
C ILE A 162 -9.49 4.37 -3.53
N GLY A 163 -8.94 3.50 -2.67
CA GLY A 163 -7.57 3.66 -2.13
C GLY A 163 -6.49 3.67 -3.22
N ILE A 164 -6.38 2.58 -3.98
CA ILE A 164 -5.52 2.47 -5.17
C ILE A 164 -6.38 2.08 -6.37
N HIS A 165 -6.43 2.95 -7.38
CA HIS A 165 -7.24 2.73 -8.58
C HIS A 165 -6.37 2.55 -9.82
N PHE A 166 -6.46 1.37 -10.41
CA PHE A 166 -5.92 1.07 -11.73
C PHE A 166 -7.07 1.15 -12.75
N ASP A 167 -7.24 2.33 -13.33
CA ASP A 167 -8.37 2.67 -14.19
C ASP A 167 -8.03 2.56 -15.68
N ALA A 168 -8.63 1.57 -16.36
CA ALA A 168 -8.45 1.34 -17.79
C ALA A 168 -6.97 1.31 -18.21
N VAL A 169 -6.15 0.61 -17.42
CA VAL A 169 -4.70 0.62 -17.55
C VAL A 169 -4.15 -0.53 -18.39
N ASN A 170 -3.01 -0.30 -19.03
CA ASN A 170 -2.15 -1.34 -19.55
C ASN A 170 -0.87 -1.37 -18.71
N LEU A 171 -0.77 -2.31 -17.76
CA LEU A 171 0.34 -2.40 -16.79
C LEU A 171 0.92 -3.80 -16.72
N HIS A 172 2.24 -3.89 -16.80
CA HIS A 172 2.97 -5.11 -16.47
C HIS A 172 3.87 -4.80 -15.28
N GLN A 173 3.92 -5.74 -14.33
CA GLN A 173 4.78 -5.70 -13.14
C GLN A 173 4.35 -4.58 -12.19
N ILE A 174 3.49 -4.93 -11.26
CA ILE A 174 2.95 -4.03 -10.23
C ILE A 174 3.13 -4.74 -8.90
N ILE A 175 3.73 -4.07 -7.93
CA ILE A 175 3.86 -4.59 -6.57
C ILE A 175 3.31 -3.54 -5.61
N VAL A 176 2.31 -3.96 -4.83
CA VAL A 176 1.83 -3.24 -3.66
C VAL A 176 2.29 -4.01 -2.43
N SER A 177 3.08 -3.38 -1.56
CA SER A 177 3.68 -4.07 -0.42
C SER A 177 3.64 -3.27 0.87
N ALA A 178 3.62 -3.99 2.00
CA ALA A 178 3.81 -3.43 3.35
C ALA A 178 2.96 -2.17 3.64
N SER A 179 1.77 -2.07 3.06
CA SER A 179 0.96 -0.85 3.10
C SER A 179 -0.33 -1.09 3.88
N HIS A 180 -0.85 -0.02 4.49
CA HIS A 180 -2.14 0.00 5.17
C HIS A 180 -3.16 0.75 4.31
N ILE A 181 -4.25 0.08 3.93
CA ILE A 181 -5.26 0.63 3.03
C ILE A 181 -6.62 0.42 3.68
N SER A 182 -7.16 1.47 4.30
CA SER A 182 -8.31 1.33 5.17
C SER A 182 -9.33 2.44 5.01
N TYR A 183 -10.59 2.10 5.21
CA TYR A 183 -11.70 3.05 5.23
C TYR A 183 -11.83 3.87 3.93
N CYS A 184 -11.50 3.28 2.79
CA CYS A 184 -11.75 3.85 1.47
C CYS A 184 -13.17 3.50 1.02
N ARG A 185 -14.01 4.52 0.82
CA ARG A 185 -15.46 4.37 0.59
C ARG A 185 -15.80 3.41 -0.55
N LEU A 186 -15.04 3.46 -1.63
CA LEU A 186 -15.25 2.69 -2.84
C LEU A 186 -14.23 1.54 -2.95
N GLY A 187 -13.73 0.99 -1.84
CA GLY A 187 -12.83 -0.17 -1.89
C GLY A 187 -11.35 0.18 -1.78
N GLY A 188 -10.56 -0.83 -1.39
CA GLY A 188 -9.14 -0.66 -1.06
C GLY A 188 -8.30 -0.55 -2.32
N ILE A 189 -8.18 -1.66 -3.05
CA ILE A 189 -7.49 -1.71 -4.35
C ILE A 189 -8.47 -2.14 -5.44
N ARG A 190 -8.67 -1.31 -6.46
CA ARG A 190 -9.51 -1.64 -7.63
C ARG A 190 -8.71 -1.68 -8.92
N ILE A 191 -8.98 -2.72 -9.72
CA ILE A 191 -8.59 -2.81 -11.14
C ILE A 191 -9.87 -2.98 -11.94
N ASP A 192 -10.26 -1.97 -12.71
CA ASP A 192 -11.48 -2.00 -13.51
C ASP A 192 -11.36 -1.18 -14.81
N GLY A 193 -12.38 -1.27 -15.66
CA GLY A 193 -12.33 -0.71 -17.02
C GLY A 193 -11.66 -1.64 -18.03
N ALA A 194 -11.21 -1.08 -19.15
CA ALA A 194 -10.59 -1.83 -20.24
C ALA A 194 -9.10 -2.09 -19.95
N CYS A 195 -8.82 -2.93 -18.95
CA CYS A 195 -7.46 -3.16 -18.45
C CYS A 195 -6.71 -4.28 -19.20
N GLU A 196 -5.39 -4.16 -19.31
CA GLU A 196 -4.45 -5.25 -19.60
C GLU A 196 -3.37 -5.28 -18.51
N VAL A 197 -3.57 -6.15 -17.52
CA VAL A 197 -2.67 -6.29 -16.36
C VAL A 197 -1.96 -7.64 -16.36
N ARG A 198 -0.65 -7.63 -16.15
CA ARG A 198 0.23 -8.81 -16.00
C ARG A 198 1.14 -8.64 -14.77
N ASN A 199 1.47 -9.74 -14.10
CA ASN A 199 2.40 -9.75 -12.96
C ASN A 199 2.01 -8.75 -11.87
N PHE A 200 0.82 -8.93 -11.29
CA PHE A 200 0.27 -8.07 -10.23
C PHE A 200 0.44 -8.73 -8.86
N GLN A 201 1.06 -8.05 -7.91
CA GLN A 201 1.32 -8.60 -6.58
C GLN A 201 0.85 -7.67 -5.49
N ILE A 202 0.18 -8.23 -4.48
CA ILE A 202 -0.14 -7.59 -3.20
C ILE A 202 0.51 -8.44 -2.11
N THR A 203 1.39 -7.85 -1.30
CA THR A 203 2.14 -8.61 -0.30
C THR A 203 2.36 -7.88 1.02
N GLY A 204 2.06 -8.53 2.14
CA GLY A 204 2.34 -7.94 3.46
C GLY A 204 1.47 -6.71 3.80
N CYS A 205 0.32 -6.54 3.13
CA CYS A 205 -0.56 -5.39 3.35
C CYS A 205 -1.65 -5.70 4.38
N ASP A 206 -2.10 -4.65 5.06
CA ASP A 206 -3.34 -4.67 5.81
C ASP A 206 -4.40 -3.87 5.06
N ILE A 207 -5.50 -4.51 4.68
CA ILE A 207 -6.55 -3.93 3.84
C ILE A 207 -7.90 -4.17 4.50
N GLU A 208 -8.50 -3.11 5.04
CA GLU A 208 -9.67 -3.27 5.91
C GLU A 208 -10.73 -2.18 5.76
N TYR A 209 -11.98 -2.62 5.92
CA TYR A 209 -13.17 -1.79 6.06
C TYR A 209 -13.36 -0.80 4.91
N ASN A 210 -12.96 -1.20 3.69
CA ASN A 210 -13.05 -0.36 2.53
C ASN A 210 -14.44 -0.46 1.89
N ASN A 211 -15.40 0.25 2.48
CA ASN A 211 -16.78 0.37 2.01
C ASN A 211 -17.46 1.64 2.56
N PHE A 212 -18.77 1.78 2.29
CA PHE A 212 -19.55 2.96 2.66
C PHE A 212 -19.77 3.15 4.17
N ARG A 213 -19.55 2.13 5.02
CA ARG A 213 -19.93 2.17 6.43
C ARG A 213 -19.22 3.28 7.22
N SER A 214 -17.97 3.57 6.88
CA SER A 214 -17.21 4.66 7.49
C SER A 214 -17.46 6.02 6.83
N HIS A 215 -18.37 6.09 5.85
CA HIS A 215 -18.73 7.30 5.11
C HIS A 215 -20.27 7.49 5.08
N PRO A 216 -20.92 7.64 6.25
CA PRO A 216 -22.38 7.62 6.36
C PRO A 216 -23.06 8.77 5.61
N ASP A 217 -22.39 9.92 5.48
CA ASP A 217 -22.96 11.14 4.89
C ASP A 217 -23.18 11.04 3.37
N VAL A 218 -22.54 10.06 2.70
CA VAL A 218 -22.56 9.92 1.23
C VAL A 218 -23.56 8.85 0.77
N GLY A 219 -24.21 8.15 1.71
CA GLY A 219 -25.16 7.08 1.42
C GLY A 219 -24.51 5.83 0.81
N ALA A 220 -25.23 4.70 0.85
CA ALA A 220 -24.83 3.51 0.11
C ALA A 220 -25.08 3.74 -1.39
N ALA A 221 -24.01 3.72 -2.18
CA ALA A 221 -24.14 3.68 -3.64
C ALA A 221 -24.31 2.22 -4.10
N ASP A 222 -25.01 1.99 -5.21
CA ASP A 222 -25.13 0.67 -5.88
C ASP A 222 -23.80 0.13 -6.43
N GLU A 223 -22.67 0.75 -6.09
CA GLU A 223 -21.35 0.32 -6.53
C GLU A 223 -20.82 -0.83 -5.66
N PRO A 224 -20.35 -1.94 -6.28
CA PRO A 224 -19.76 -3.04 -5.54
C PRO A 224 -18.44 -2.63 -4.89
N THR A 225 -18.34 -2.73 -3.56
CA THR A 225 -17.10 -2.44 -2.82
C THR A 225 -16.37 -3.72 -2.46
N ALA A 226 -15.03 -3.65 -2.39
CA ALA A 226 -14.22 -4.74 -1.87
C ALA A 226 -12.87 -4.24 -1.36
N GLU A 227 -12.24 -5.01 -0.48
CA GLU A 227 -10.85 -4.77 -0.06
C GLU A 227 -9.93 -4.86 -1.29
N VAL A 228 -10.13 -5.89 -2.12
CA VAL A 228 -9.53 -6.03 -3.44
C VAL A 228 -10.58 -6.37 -4.49
N PHE A 229 -10.74 -5.50 -5.50
CA PHE A 229 -11.71 -5.64 -6.58
C PHE A 229 -11.00 -5.74 -7.94
N LEU A 230 -11.18 -6.87 -8.63
CA LEU A 230 -10.59 -7.15 -9.94
C LEU A 230 -11.69 -7.40 -10.96
N ASP A 231 -11.85 -6.49 -11.92
CA ASP A 231 -12.85 -6.60 -12.99
C ASP A 231 -12.18 -6.83 -14.34
N ALA A 232 -12.28 -8.08 -14.83
CA ALA A 232 -11.78 -8.49 -16.14
C ALA A 232 -12.90 -8.58 -17.20
N ARG A 233 -14.12 -8.09 -16.94
CA ARG A 233 -15.23 -8.16 -17.91
C ARG A 233 -14.95 -7.42 -19.22
N LYS A 234 -14.17 -6.34 -19.16
CA LYS A 234 -13.80 -5.47 -20.30
C LYS A 234 -12.30 -5.54 -20.66
N GLY A 235 -11.54 -6.48 -20.10
CA GLY A 235 -10.08 -6.52 -20.22
C GLY A 235 -9.47 -7.88 -19.89
N THR A 236 -8.19 -7.89 -19.53
CA THR A 236 -7.46 -9.07 -19.07
C THR A 236 -6.61 -8.76 -17.85
N ILE A 237 -6.75 -9.56 -16.80
CA ILE A 237 -5.91 -9.53 -15.60
C ILE A 237 -5.32 -10.93 -15.48
N ARG A 238 -3.99 -11.06 -15.48
CA ARG A 238 -3.30 -12.36 -15.42
C ARG A 238 -2.07 -12.28 -14.51
N GLU A 239 -1.64 -13.44 -14.03
CA GLU A 239 -0.43 -13.61 -13.22
C GLU A 239 -0.48 -12.72 -11.96
N GLY A 240 -1.54 -12.90 -11.17
CA GLY A 240 -1.73 -12.19 -9.91
C GLY A 240 -1.26 -13.02 -8.72
N THR A 241 -0.83 -12.36 -7.64
CA THR A 241 -0.54 -12.97 -6.34
C THR A 241 -0.99 -12.05 -5.22
N ILE A 242 -1.76 -12.58 -4.25
CA ILE A 242 -2.02 -11.91 -2.97
C ILE A 242 -1.45 -12.81 -1.88
N THR A 243 -0.51 -12.32 -1.06
CA THR A 243 0.18 -13.14 -0.05
C THR A 243 0.51 -12.36 1.21
N GLY A 244 0.49 -13.00 2.37
CA GLY A 244 0.84 -12.37 3.64
C GLY A 244 0.03 -11.12 4.00
N CYS A 245 -1.20 -10.99 3.49
CA CYS A 245 -2.07 -9.83 3.75
C CYS A 245 -3.18 -10.17 4.75
N THR A 246 -3.59 -9.19 5.54
CA THR A 246 -4.86 -9.21 6.29
C THR A 246 -5.93 -8.49 5.45
N LEU A 247 -7.08 -9.15 5.28
CA LEU A 247 -8.23 -8.60 4.56
C LEU A 247 -9.46 -8.65 5.47
N GLN A 248 -9.96 -7.49 5.90
CA GLN A 248 -11.10 -7.40 6.82
C GLN A 248 -12.24 -6.62 6.19
N ALA A 249 -13.25 -7.33 5.69
CA ALA A 249 -14.49 -6.71 5.24
C ALA A 249 -15.46 -6.54 6.40
N THR A 250 -16.25 -5.46 6.38
CA THR A 250 -17.48 -5.39 7.17
C THR A 250 -18.67 -5.79 6.30
N ASP A 251 -19.63 -6.49 6.92
CA ASP A 251 -20.92 -6.77 6.29
C ASP A 251 -21.54 -5.44 5.84
N SER A 252 -21.71 -5.32 4.53
CA SER A 252 -22.26 -4.16 3.86
C SER A 252 -22.97 -4.63 2.59
N GLU A 253 -24.05 -3.94 2.22
CA GLU A 253 -24.76 -4.22 0.98
C GLU A 253 -23.78 -4.06 -0.18
N ASN A 254 -23.62 -5.11 -1.00
CA ASN A 254 -22.63 -5.21 -2.09
C ASN A 254 -21.14 -5.28 -1.70
N GLY A 255 -20.77 -5.21 -0.42
CA GLY A 255 -19.38 -5.33 0.05
C GLY A 255 -18.84 -6.77 0.03
N ARG A 256 -17.56 -6.94 -0.33
CA ARG A 256 -16.89 -8.25 -0.42
C ARG A 256 -15.45 -8.17 0.09
N THR A 257 -14.92 -9.26 0.67
CA THR A 257 -13.49 -9.33 1.03
C THR A 257 -12.61 -9.29 -0.22
N CYS A 258 -12.85 -10.20 -1.16
CA CYS A 258 -12.27 -10.18 -2.50
C CYS A 258 -13.37 -10.35 -3.54
N GLY A 259 -13.31 -9.57 -4.63
CA GLY A 259 -14.26 -9.66 -5.74
C GLY A 259 -13.55 -9.77 -7.08
N CYS A 260 -13.81 -10.86 -7.82
CA CYS A 260 -13.41 -11.00 -9.23
C CYS A 260 -14.65 -11.08 -10.13
N SER A 261 -14.64 -10.35 -11.25
CA SER A 261 -15.70 -10.39 -12.26
C SER A 261 -15.13 -10.75 -13.63
N ASP A 262 -15.62 -11.85 -14.21
CA ASP A 262 -15.23 -12.34 -15.54
C ASP A 262 -16.41 -12.28 -16.52
N ARG A 263 -16.09 -12.29 -17.82
CA ARG A 263 -17.10 -12.40 -18.87
C ARG A 263 -17.75 -13.80 -18.81
N PRO A 264 -19.09 -13.93 -18.85
CA PRO A 264 -19.72 -15.25 -18.96
C PRO A 264 -19.28 -15.91 -20.28
N THR A 265 -18.75 -17.14 -20.22
CA THR A 265 -18.39 -17.93 -21.40
C THR A 265 -19.17 -19.24 -21.44
N ALA A 266 -19.68 -19.62 -22.61
CA ALA A 266 -20.55 -20.79 -22.78
C ALA A 266 -19.82 -22.16 -22.77
N SER A 267 -18.49 -22.20 -22.61
CA SER A 267 -17.72 -23.44 -22.82
C SER A 267 -16.46 -23.62 -21.95
N ARG A 268 -16.27 -22.83 -20.88
CA ARG A 268 -15.20 -23.08 -19.91
C ARG A 268 -15.76 -23.08 -18.50
N ALA A 269 -15.36 -24.09 -17.72
CA ALA A 269 -15.56 -24.06 -16.28
C ALA A 269 -15.01 -22.73 -15.71
N PRO A 270 -15.75 -22.04 -14.83
CA PRO A 270 -15.30 -20.79 -14.24
C PRO A 270 -13.93 -21.01 -13.60
N ARG A 271 -12.94 -20.16 -13.93
CA ARG A 271 -11.68 -20.13 -13.19
C ARG A 271 -12.02 -19.68 -11.77
N ALA A 272 -11.94 -20.60 -10.82
CA ALA A 272 -12.35 -20.33 -9.45
C ALA A 272 -11.42 -19.29 -8.81
N CYS A 273 -11.88 -18.03 -8.78
CA CYS A 273 -11.55 -17.15 -7.67
C CYS A 273 -12.64 -17.40 -6.62
N GLY A 274 -12.26 -17.95 -5.46
CA GLY A 274 -13.21 -18.36 -4.44
C GLY A 274 -14.13 -17.22 -4.05
N ARG A 275 -15.45 -17.45 -4.09
CA ARG A 275 -16.41 -16.62 -3.37
C ARG A 275 -16.24 -16.93 -1.88
N SER A 276 -15.30 -16.28 -1.20
CA SER A 276 -15.22 -16.33 0.26
C SER A 276 -16.20 -15.30 0.83
N ARG A 277 -17.34 -15.79 1.33
CA ARG A 277 -18.16 -15.02 2.27
C ARG A 277 -17.58 -15.29 3.64
N ALA A 278 -16.73 -14.39 4.14
CA ALA A 278 -16.17 -14.52 5.49
C ALA A 278 -17.18 -13.95 6.49
N THR A 279 -17.86 -14.81 7.21
CA THR A 279 -18.44 -14.46 8.51
C THR A 279 -17.29 -14.16 9.47
N SER A 280 -17.25 -12.93 9.98
CA SER A 280 -16.49 -12.40 11.14
C SER A 280 -15.27 -13.19 11.66
N SER A 281 -14.14 -12.47 11.72
CA SER A 281 -12.93 -12.78 12.52
C SER A 281 -12.28 -14.14 12.28
N ALA A 282 -11.50 -14.26 11.20
CA ALA A 282 -10.39 -15.20 11.15
C ALA A 282 -9.32 -14.66 10.19
N ALA A 283 -8.13 -14.41 10.72
CA ALA A 283 -6.94 -14.12 9.94
C ALA A 283 -6.71 -15.28 8.96
N SER A 284 -6.99 -15.06 7.68
CA SER A 284 -6.76 -16.04 6.64
C SER A 284 -5.62 -15.55 5.78
N ALA A 285 -4.45 -16.17 5.91
CA ALA A 285 -3.41 -16.12 4.90
C ALA A 285 -3.96 -16.78 3.63
N THR A 286 -4.74 -16.01 2.86
CA THR A 286 -5.30 -16.48 1.60
C THR A 286 -4.28 -16.17 0.51
N THR A 287 -3.52 -17.18 0.09
CA THR A 287 -2.85 -17.13 -1.20
C THR A 287 -3.93 -17.19 -2.28
N CYS A 288 -4.40 -16.02 -2.71
CA CYS A 288 -5.34 -15.93 -3.83
C CYS A 288 -4.57 -15.77 -5.14
N ILE A 289 -4.92 -16.65 -6.08
CA ILE A 289 -4.64 -16.69 -7.54
C ILE A 289 -3.66 -17.82 -7.94
N SER A 290 -4.22 -18.95 -8.39
CA SER A 290 -3.50 -19.90 -9.25
C SER A 290 -3.91 -19.70 -10.71
N THR A 291 -2.98 -19.31 -11.56
CA THR A 291 -3.14 -19.44 -13.03
C THR A 291 -2.54 -20.77 -13.45
N ALA A 292 -3.28 -21.86 -13.32
CA ALA A 292 -2.83 -23.16 -13.81
C ALA A 292 -2.86 -23.24 -15.35
N SER A 293 -1.78 -23.79 -15.92
CA SER A 293 -1.72 -24.51 -17.20
C SER A 293 -1.48 -26.01 -16.91
N PRO A 294 -1.87 -26.95 -17.80
CA PRO A 294 -2.35 -28.26 -17.40
C PRO A 294 -1.24 -29.31 -17.32
N ALA A 295 -1.14 -30.01 -16.18
CA ALA A 295 -0.75 -31.42 -16.12
C ALA A 295 -1.01 -32.02 -14.73
N CYS A 296 -1.64 -33.21 -14.73
CA CYS A 296 -1.65 -34.23 -13.68
C CYS A 296 -2.58 -34.10 -12.43
N ARG A 297 -3.76 -34.73 -12.59
CA ARG A 297 -4.42 -35.76 -11.77
C ARG A 297 -4.57 -35.60 -10.23
N SER A 298 -5.84 -35.43 -9.86
CA SER A 298 -6.64 -36.09 -8.79
C SER A 298 -6.55 -35.61 -7.33
N PRO A 299 -7.69 -35.64 -6.59
CA PRO A 299 -7.92 -34.78 -5.43
C PRO A 299 -7.76 -35.53 -4.10
N ALA A 300 -7.31 -34.82 -3.07
CA ALA A 300 -7.44 -35.26 -1.68
C ALA A 300 -8.13 -34.17 -0.86
N THR A 301 -9.25 -34.58 -0.25
CA THR A 301 -10.03 -33.91 0.80
C THR A 301 -9.14 -33.43 1.96
N PHE A 302 -9.45 -32.26 2.55
CA PHE A 302 -9.03 -32.01 3.94
C PHE A 302 -10.11 -31.37 4.81
N SER A 303 -10.24 -32.01 5.97
CA SER A 303 -10.99 -31.71 7.17
C SER A 303 -10.27 -30.65 8.01
N THR A 304 -11.02 -29.85 8.75
CA THR A 304 -10.54 -28.89 9.75
C THR A 304 -9.98 -29.59 10.99
N ALA A 305 -8.67 -29.48 11.23
CA ALA A 305 -8.03 -29.54 12.56
C ALA A 305 -6.54 -29.19 12.45
N ASP A 306 -6.06 -28.43 13.44
CA ASP A 306 -4.66 -28.19 13.85
C ASP A 306 -3.75 -27.32 12.96
N ILE A 307 -3.48 -26.10 13.44
CA ILE A 307 -2.44 -25.19 12.95
C ILE A 307 -1.14 -25.52 13.68
N ASP A 308 -0.19 -26.15 12.99
CA ASP A 308 1.20 -26.29 13.41
C ASP A 308 2.07 -25.38 12.52
N VAL A 309 2.66 -24.33 13.12
CA VAL A 309 3.53 -23.37 12.42
C VAL A 309 4.92 -24.00 12.26
N THR A 310 5.27 -24.43 11.05
CA THR A 310 6.62 -24.87 10.72
C THR A 310 7.37 -23.79 9.93
N CYS A 311 8.33 -23.13 10.60
CA CYS A 311 9.38 -22.34 9.96
C CYS A 311 10.33 -23.29 9.21
N SER A 312 10.39 -23.23 7.89
CA SER A 312 11.39 -23.95 7.10
C SER A 312 12.68 -23.12 7.01
N SER A 313 13.68 -23.48 7.81
CA SER A 313 15.09 -23.19 7.50
C SER A 313 15.63 -24.30 6.61
N SER A 314 16.12 -23.93 5.42
CA SER A 314 16.71 -24.86 4.46
C SER A 314 18.11 -25.30 4.94
N VAL A 315 18.23 -26.53 5.40
CA VAL A 315 19.51 -27.24 5.46
C VAL A 315 19.38 -28.53 4.67
N ALA A 316 20.14 -28.63 3.58
CA ALA A 316 20.20 -29.78 2.70
C ALA A 316 20.64 -31.04 3.46
N ARG A 317 19.82 -32.08 3.45
CA ARG A 317 20.23 -33.44 3.84
C ARG A 317 20.50 -34.26 2.59
N THR A 318 21.77 -34.57 2.35
CA THR A 318 22.19 -35.67 1.49
C THR A 318 22.13 -36.97 2.29
N SER A 319 21.42 -37.96 1.75
CA SER A 319 21.30 -39.31 2.28
C SER A 319 22.51 -40.17 1.88
N ARG A 320 23.14 -40.89 2.83
CA ARG A 320 23.88 -42.14 2.57
C ARG A 320 24.08 -42.96 3.86
N SER A 321 23.82 -44.26 3.75
CA SER A 321 24.08 -45.32 4.76
C SER A 321 25.46 -45.98 4.56
N PRO A 322 25.97 -46.82 5.51
CA PRO A 322 27.40 -46.91 5.81
C PRO A 322 28.14 -48.21 5.38
N ALA A 323 29.47 -48.14 5.59
CA ALA A 323 30.46 -49.20 5.90
C ALA A 323 31.36 -49.78 4.78
N THR A 324 32.69 -49.52 4.87
CA THR A 324 33.77 -50.48 5.24
C THR A 324 35.18 -49.83 5.13
N ALA A 325 36.17 -50.43 5.80
CA ALA A 325 37.44 -49.86 6.28
C ALA A 325 38.68 -49.96 5.33
N SER A 326 39.71 -49.13 5.55
CA SER A 326 41.14 -49.53 5.78
C SER A 326 42.12 -48.33 5.82
N ALA A 327 43.28 -48.53 6.46
CA ALA A 327 44.37 -47.60 6.84
C ALA A 327 45.14 -46.98 5.65
N THR A 328 46.04 -45.96 5.72
CA THR A 328 47.17 -45.71 6.65
C THR A 328 47.83 -44.32 6.35
N THR A 329 48.63 -43.81 7.31
CA THR A 329 49.80 -42.88 7.25
C THR A 329 49.67 -41.34 7.13
N ARG A 330 49.92 -40.68 8.28
CA ARG A 330 50.77 -39.51 8.64
C ARG A 330 51.06 -38.39 7.62
N THR A 331 50.74 -37.14 7.98
CA THR A 331 51.68 -36.10 8.49
C THR A 331 50.93 -34.80 8.91
N THR A 332 51.33 -34.20 10.03
CA THR A 332 50.86 -32.94 10.67
C THR A 332 51.80 -31.75 10.33
N PRO A 333 51.63 -30.49 10.84
CA PRO A 333 50.53 -29.84 11.59
C PRO A 333 50.13 -28.41 11.08
N LEU A 334 49.08 -27.78 11.64
CA LEU A 334 49.15 -26.46 12.32
C LEU A 334 47.77 -25.95 12.84
N SER A 335 47.79 -25.52 14.11
CA SER A 335 46.94 -24.54 14.85
C SER A 335 45.40 -24.70 14.87
N SER A 336 44.78 -25.18 15.97
CA SER A 336 44.26 -24.40 17.14
C SER A 336 43.15 -23.39 16.76
N CYS A 337 41.95 -23.33 17.34
CA CYS A 337 41.42 -23.77 18.62
C CYS A 337 39.87 -23.74 18.53
N GLU A 338 39.19 -24.88 18.67
CA GLU A 338 37.76 -24.97 18.98
C GLU A 338 37.63 -25.53 20.40
N ARG A 339 36.89 -24.84 21.26
CA ARG A 339 36.27 -25.42 22.44
C ARG A 339 34.80 -25.04 22.43
N ALA A 340 33.97 -25.98 21.97
CA ALA A 340 32.55 -26.02 22.27
C ALA A 340 32.36 -26.56 23.69
N SER A 341 31.36 -26.06 24.41
CA SER A 341 30.59 -26.81 25.41
C SER A 341 29.28 -26.08 25.68
N ALA A 342 28.22 -26.54 25.03
CA ALA A 342 26.84 -26.24 25.39
C ALA A 342 26.46 -27.02 26.66
N SER A 343 25.63 -26.44 27.54
CA SER A 343 24.55 -27.16 28.22
C SER A 343 23.70 -26.24 29.14
N TRP A 344 22.42 -26.61 29.27
CA TRP A 344 21.39 -26.19 30.25
C TRP A 344 20.57 -24.92 29.98
N ILE A 345 19.43 -25.10 29.30
CA ILE A 345 18.20 -24.34 29.60
C ILE A 345 17.23 -25.28 30.31
N ARG A 346 17.07 -25.09 31.62
CA ARG A 346 15.96 -25.66 32.41
C ARG A 346 14.81 -24.68 32.41
N ARG A 347 13.61 -25.20 32.15
CA ARG A 347 12.32 -24.57 32.40
C ARG A 347 12.19 -24.18 33.88
N ARG A 348 11.68 -22.97 34.16
CA ARG A 348 10.80 -22.70 35.29
C ARG A 348 9.75 -21.66 34.89
N SER A 349 8.53 -22.15 34.74
CA SER A 349 7.29 -21.42 34.94
C SER A 349 7.03 -21.25 36.44
N GLN A 350 6.79 -20.02 36.90
CA GLN A 350 6.12 -19.67 38.15
C GLN A 350 5.19 -18.51 37.79
N SER A 351 3.88 -18.75 37.59
CA SER A 351 2.83 -18.71 38.62
C SER A 351 2.69 -17.34 39.29
N ALA A 352 1.70 -16.57 38.85
CA ALA A 352 1.13 -15.47 39.63
C ALA A 352 -0.39 -15.50 39.42
N GLU A 353 -1.10 -16.17 40.32
CA GLU A 353 -2.55 -16.01 40.50
C GLU A 353 -2.83 -15.33 41.84
N SER A 354 -3.66 -14.28 41.72
CA SER A 354 -4.60 -13.71 42.68
C SER A 354 -4.08 -13.01 43.94
N CYS A 355 -4.51 -11.76 44.10
CA CYS A 355 -5.28 -11.36 45.27
C CYS A 355 -6.16 -10.15 44.94
N CYS A 356 -7.47 -10.35 45.10
CA CYS A 356 -8.50 -9.30 45.12
C CYS A 356 -8.22 -8.28 46.24
N ALA A 357 -8.41 -7.00 45.96
CA ALA A 357 -8.75 -6.00 46.97
C ALA A 357 -9.65 -4.91 46.35
N THR A 358 -10.76 -4.69 47.04
CA THR A 358 -11.90 -3.79 46.78
C THR A 358 -11.56 -2.28 46.83
N PRO A 359 -12.47 -1.41 46.31
CA PRO A 359 -12.17 -0.01 45.97
C PRO A 359 -12.31 0.95 47.15
N GLN A 360 -11.56 2.07 47.11
CA GLN A 360 -11.75 3.22 48.00
C GLN A 360 -12.09 4.51 47.22
N PRO A 361 -12.79 5.47 47.87
CA PRO A 361 -13.75 6.33 47.20
C PRO A 361 -13.20 7.71 46.80
N ALA A 362 -13.99 8.36 45.95
CA ALA A 362 -13.83 9.69 45.38
C ALA A 362 -13.49 10.79 46.40
N SER A 363 -12.50 11.61 46.06
CA SER A 363 -12.26 12.92 46.66
C SER A 363 -12.67 14.03 45.69
N THR A 364 -13.56 14.87 46.21
CA THR A 364 -14.18 16.07 45.63
C THR A 364 -13.14 17.14 45.25
N PRO A 365 -13.26 17.85 44.12
CA PRO A 365 -12.47 19.04 43.87
C PRO A 365 -13.06 20.25 44.59
N SER A 366 -12.16 21.06 45.14
CA SER A 366 -12.42 22.29 45.89
C SER A 366 -12.95 23.42 45.00
N ARG A 367 -13.79 24.23 45.65
CA ARG A 367 -14.50 25.42 45.15
C ARG A 367 -13.55 26.47 44.57
N LEU A 368 -13.81 26.90 43.34
CA LEU A 368 -13.48 28.23 42.84
C LEU A 368 -14.80 29.02 42.68
N LYS A 369 -14.99 30.00 43.56
CA LYS A 369 -16.05 31.01 43.44
C LYS A 369 -15.55 32.09 42.47
N VAL A 370 -16.26 32.29 41.36
CA VAL A 370 -16.22 33.52 40.55
C VAL A 370 -17.65 34.05 40.52
N PRO A 371 -17.94 35.27 40.99
CA PRO A 371 -19.28 35.84 40.84
C PRO A 371 -19.44 36.47 39.46
N ALA A 372 -20.56 36.17 38.82
CA ALA A 372 -21.08 36.87 37.67
C ALA A 372 -21.71 38.20 38.10
N SER A 373 -21.41 39.28 37.37
CA SER A 373 -22.24 40.48 37.36
C SER A 373 -22.11 41.19 36.00
N GLY A 374 -23.20 41.15 35.24
CA GLY A 374 -23.84 42.31 34.60
C GLY A 374 -23.07 43.15 33.57
N TRP A 375 -23.51 43.06 32.32
CA TRP A 375 -23.40 44.10 31.29
C TRP A 375 -24.10 45.42 31.69
N PRO A 376 -23.74 46.59 31.12
CA PRO A 376 -24.34 47.09 29.87
C PRO A 376 -23.31 47.75 28.90
N LEU A 377 -23.43 47.53 27.58
CA LEU A 377 -23.98 48.44 26.55
C LEU A 377 -23.36 49.85 26.44
N LEU A 378 -22.91 50.12 25.20
CA LEU A 378 -22.92 51.36 24.41
C LEU A 378 -21.75 52.37 24.51
N ASN A 379 -21.28 52.66 23.29
CA ASN A 379 -20.38 53.69 22.74
C ASN A 379 -18.86 53.52 22.91
#